data_AF-A0ABD1LGM5-F1
#
_entry.id   AF-A0ABD1LGM5-F1
#
_cell.length_a   1.000
_cell.length_b   1.000
_cell.length_c   1.000
_cell.angle_alpha   90.00
_cell.angle_beta   90.00
_cell.angle_gamma   90.00
#
_symmetry.space_group_name_H-M   'P 1'
#
loop_
_entity.id
_entity.type
_entity.pdbx_description
1 polymer ?
#
loop_
_entity_poly.entity_id
_entity_poly.type
_entity_poly.pdbx_seq_one_letter_code
_entity_poly.pdbx_strand_id
1 'polypeptide(L)'
;MANTLLLFISFFIFSLGYLEAQKAPAVYVFGDSLVDVGNNNYLALSLEKAILPYYGIDFPTKKPSGRFSNGKNAADLIGKWFKIESSKTFINKLFTYFWYL
;
A
#
# COMPACT_ATOMS: atom_id res chain seq x y z
N MET A 1 5.90 -47.56 21.11
CA MET A 1 4.60 -46.88 20.85
C MET A 1 4.63 -45.41 21.26
N ALA A 2 5.08 -45.05 22.47
CA ALA A 2 5.16 -43.65 22.91
C ALA A 2 6.14 -42.77 22.09
N ASN A 3 7.33 -43.29 21.76
CA ASN A 3 8.32 -42.53 20.97
C ASN A 3 7.86 -42.26 19.54
N THR A 4 7.17 -43.22 18.93
CA THR A 4 6.56 -43.05 17.60
C THR A 4 5.46 -41.99 17.64
N LEU A 5 4.64 -41.96 18.69
CA LEU A 5 3.63 -40.93 18.90
C LEU A 5 4.25 -39.53 19.04
N LEU A 6 5.34 -39.40 19.79
CA LEU A 6 6.08 -38.15 19.96
C LEU A 6 6.65 -37.59 18.64
N LEU A 7 7.16 -38.47 17.77
CA LEU A 7 7.65 -38.08 16.44
C LEU A 7 6.51 -37.61 15.52
N PHE A 8 5.33 -38.24 15.60
CA PHE A 8 4.16 -37.79 14.85
C PHE A 8 3.68 -36.41 15.33
N ILE A 9 3.67 -36.18 16.65
CA ILE A 9 3.28 -34.90 17.23
C ILE A 9 4.27 -33.81 16.85
N SER A 10 5.58 -34.06 16.90
CA SER A 10 6.59 -33.07 16.52
C SER A 10 6.51 -32.72 15.03
N PHE A 11 6.28 -33.71 14.17
CA PHE A 11 6.07 -33.51 12.75
C PHE A 11 4.81 -32.67 12.46
N PHE A 12 3.72 -32.93 13.18
CA PHE A 12 2.47 -32.18 13.05
C PHE A 12 2.60 -30.72 13.52
N ILE A 13 3.32 -30.48 14.62
CA ILE A 13 3.61 -29.11 15.10
C ILE A 13 4.51 -28.38 14.11
N PHE A 14 5.50 -29.07 13.54
CA PHE A 14 6.39 -28.50 12.52
C PHE A 14 5.63 -28.12 11.24
N SER A 15 4.70 -28.97 10.78
CA SER A 15 3.91 -28.70 9.57
C SER A 15 2.91 -27.56 9.73
N LEU A 16 2.36 -27.35 10.94
CA LEU A 16 1.52 -26.19 11.25
C LEU A 16 2.28 -24.85 11.07
N GLY A 17 3.60 -24.85 11.28
CA GLY A 17 4.45 -23.67 11.07
C GLY A 17 4.61 -23.25 9.60
N TYR A 18 4.26 -24.11 8.64
CA TYR A 18 4.35 -23.83 7.19
C TYR A 18 3.03 -23.38 6.56
N LEU A 19 1.97 -23.22 7.35
CA LEU A 19 0.73 -22.57 6.90
C LEU A 19 0.95 -21.05 6.83
N GLU A 20 1.82 -20.59 5.94
CA GLU A 20 1.87 -19.17 5.59
C GLU A 20 0.56 -18.80 4.88
N ALA A 21 -0.16 -17.84 5.45
CA ALA A 21 -1.28 -17.21 4.76
C ALA A 21 -0.79 -16.62 3.43
N GLN A 22 -1.55 -16.82 2.35
CA GLN A 22 -1.24 -16.24 1.04
C GLN A 22 -0.97 -14.74 1.21
N LYS A 23 0.25 -14.30 0.87
CA LYS A 23 0.60 -12.87 0.87
C LYS A 23 -0.46 -12.13 0.06
N ALA A 24 -1.03 -11.07 0.64
CA ALA A 24 -2.07 -10.29 0.00
C ALA A 24 -1.64 -9.92 -1.45
N PRO A 25 -2.54 -10.04 -2.44
CA PRO A 25 -2.19 -9.75 -3.82
C PRO A 25 -1.66 -8.33 -3.94
N ALA A 26 -0.50 -8.17 -4.59
CA ALA A 26 0.02 -6.86 -4.93
C ALA A 26 -0.90 -6.22 -5.99
N VAL A 27 -1.29 -4.97 -5.77
CA VAL A 27 -2.12 -4.22 -6.72
C VAL A 27 -1.26 -3.15 -7.37
N TYR A 28 -1.16 -3.23 -8.70
CA TYR A 28 -0.53 -2.21 -9.52
C TYR A 28 -1.63 -1.35 -10.14
N VAL A 29 -1.54 -0.04 -9.93
CA VAL A 29 -2.54 0.93 -10.36
C VAL A 29 -1.92 1.83 -11.40
N PHE A 30 -2.48 1.82 -12.61
CA PHE A 30 -2.08 2.66 -13.72
C PHE A 30 -3.24 3.59 -14.08
N GLY A 31 -2.95 4.84 -14.42
CA GLY A 31 -3.96 5.81 -14.82
C GLY A 31 -3.50 7.24 -14.66
N ASP A 32 -4.46 8.13 -14.49
CA ASP A 32 -4.30 9.58 -14.41
C ASP A 32 -4.59 10.12 -12.99
N SER A 33 -4.98 11.39 -12.90
CA SER A 33 -5.36 12.07 -11.66
C SER A 33 -6.41 11.34 -10.83
N LEU A 34 -7.31 10.56 -11.45
CA LEU A 34 -8.37 9.82 -10.77
C LEU A 34 -7.85 8.68 -9.89
N VAL A 35 -6.61 8.24 -10.11
CA VAL A 35 -5.97 7.18 -9.33
C VAL A 35 -4.61 7.59 -8.75
N ASP A 36 -4.13 8.81 -9.02
CA ASP A 36 -2.87 9.30 -8.47
C ASP A 36 -2.94 9.47 -6.94
N VAL A 37 -1.82 9.13 -6.31
CA VAL A 37 -1.58 9.20 -4.86
C VAL A 37 -0.41 10.13 -4.53
N GLY A 38 -0.13 11.08 -5.42
CA GLY A 38 0.86 12.13 -5.25
C GLY A 38 2.14 11.90 -6.05
N ASN A 39 2.16 10.96 -7.00
CA ASN A 39 3.32 10.77 -7.86
C ASN A 39 3.57 12.03 -8.69
N ASN A 40 2.50 12.69 -9.14
CA ASN A 40 2.62 13.87 -9.99
C ASN A 40 3.26 15.07 -9.29
N ASN A 41 3.24 15.10 -7.95
CA ASN A 41 3.87 16.16 -7.15
C ASN A 41 5.41 16.16 -7.29
N TYR A 42 6.01 15.05 -7.73
CA TYR A 42 7.45 14.85 -7.86
C TYR A 42 7.95 14.91 -9.31
N LEU A 43 7.06 15.03 -10.29
CA LEU A 43 7.46 15.18 -11.69
C LEU A 43 7.86 16.63 -11.98
N ALA A 44 9.07 16.83 -12.48
CA ALA A 44 9.65 18.16 -12.72
C ALA A 44 8.83 18.99 -13.72
N LEU A 45 8.29 18.33 -14.75
CA LEU A 45 7.53 18.96 -15.83
C LEU A 45 6.01 18.86 -15.65
N SER A 46 5.51 18.44 -14.48
CA SER A 46 4.07 18.42 -14.26
C SER A 46 3.54 19.82 -14.01
N LEU A 47 2.52 20.21 -14.79
CA LEU A 47 1.74 21.43 -14.59
C LEU A 47 0.72 21.26 -13.45
N GLU A 48 0.17 20.07 -13.29
CA GLU A 48 -0.91 19.78 -12.34
C GLU A 48 -0.38 19.05 -11.11
N LYS A 49 -0.67 19.56 -9.91
CA LYS A 49 -0.18 18.98 -8.65
C LYS A 49 -1.27 18.96 -7.58
N ALA A 50 -1.40 17.82 -6.92
CA ALA A 50 -2.36 17.62 -5.83
C ALA A 50 -1.79 18.12 -4.48
N ILE A 51 -1.41 19.40 -4.45
CA ILE A 51 -0.80 20.08 -3.28
C ILE A 51 -1.62 21.27 -2.76
N LEU A 52 -2.70 21.62 -3.46
CA LEU A 52 -3.57 22.74 -3.11
C LEU A 52 -4.42 22.41 -1.86
N PRO A 53 -4.76 23.42 -1.05
CA PRO A 53 -5.35 23.23 0.28
C PRO A 53 -6.75 22.61 0.25
N TYR A 54 -7.44 22.67 -0.88
CA TYR A 54 -8.73 22.02 -1.05
C TYR A 54 -8.61 20.51 -1.30
N TYR A 55 -7.43 20.00 -1.62
CA TYR A 55 -7.20 18.55 -1.67
C TYR A 55 -7.01 18.00 -0.26
N GLY A 56 -7.66 16.87 0.01
CA GLY A 56 -7.52 16.13 1.25
C GLY A 56 -8.25 16.70 2.48
N ILE A 57 -9.23 17.59 2.31
CA ILE A 57 -10.04 18.13 3.41
C ILE A 57 -10.71 17.02 4.24
N ASP A 58 -11.15 15.95 3.60
CA ASP A 58 -11.88 14.84 4.23
C ASP A 58 -10.93 13.81 4.87
N PHE A 59 -9.61 13.95 4.71
CA PHE A 59 -8.67 13.13 5.47
C PHE A 59 -8.56 13.62 6.92
N PRO A 60 -8.24 12.74 7.88
CA PRO A 60 -8.02 13.12 9.27
C PRO A 60 -6.95 14.21 9.45
N THR A 61 -5.96 14.26 8.55
CA THR A 61 -4.90 15.26 8.56
C THR A 61 -5.36 16.64 8.08
N LYS A 62 -6.47 16.71 7.31
CA LYS A 62 -6.96 17.92 6.63
C LYS A 62 -5.87 18.64 5.83
N LYS A 63 -4.95 17.87 5.24
CA LYS A 63 -3.81 18.35 4.46
C LYS A 63 -3.84 17.73 3.07
N PRO A 64 -3.21 18.37 2.06
CA PRO A 64 -3.03 17.80 0.75
C PRO A 64 -2.42 16.40 0.84
N SER A 65 -3.15 15.40 0.34
CA SER A 65 -2.81 13.98 0.46
C SER A 65 -2.05 13.43 -0.74
N GLY A 66 -1.80 14.28 -1.75
CA GLY A 66 -1.32 13.86 -3.06
C GLY A 66 -2.41 13.33 -4.00
N ARG A 67 -3.67 13.23 -3.54
CA ARG A 67 -4.80 12.84 -4.40
C ARG A 67 -5.49 14.07 -4.96
N PHE A 68 -5.90 14.03 -6.22
CA PHE A 68 -6.70 15.07 -6.88
C PHE A 68 -8.17 15.04 -6.42
N SER A 69 -8.40 14.93 -5.11
CA SER A 69 -9.74 14.96 -4.50
C SER A 69 -9.67 15.37 -3.02
N ASN A 70 -10.83 15.59 -2.41
CA ASN A 70 -10.92 15.90 -0.98
C ASN A 70 -10.62 14.68 -0.09
N GLY A 71 -10.55 13.46 -0.65
CA GLY A 71 -10.45 12.23 0.11
C GLY A 71 -9.81 11.07 -0.65
N LYS A 72 -10.27 9.86 -0.37
CA LYS A 72 -9.81 8.62 -1.03
C LYS A 72 -10.27 8.59 -2.49
N ASN A 73 -9.39 8.16 -3.38
CA ASN A 73 -9.69 7.99 -4.80
C ASN A 73 -10.29 6.59 -5.09
N ALA A 74 -10.61 6.30 -6.35
CA ALA A 74 -11.23 5.02 -6.74
C ALA A 74 -10.35 3.81 -6.37
N ALA A 75 -9.03 3.91 -6.57
CA ALA A 75 -8.09 2.85 -6.26
C ALA A 75 -8.00 2.58 -4.74
N ASP A 76 -8.06 3.61 -3.91
CA ASP A 76 -8.09 3.44 -2.45
C ASP A 76 -9.36 2.74 -1.97
N LEU A 77 -10.50 3.05 -2.59
CA LEU A 77 -11.75 2.39 -2.28
C LEU A 77 -11.65 0.93 -2.65
N ILE A 78 -11.23 0.61 -3.89
CA ILE A 78 -11.00 -0.76 -4.35
C ILE A 78 -10.04 -1.51 -3.40
N GLY A 79 -8.91 -0.92 -3.04
CA GLY A 79 -7.96 -1.48 -2.08
C GLY A 79 -8.59 -1.79 -0.71
N LYS A 80 -9.47 -0.90 -0.21
CA LYS A 80 -10.23 -1.12 1.02
C LYS A 80 -11.13 -2.35 0.92
N TRP A 81 -11.80 -2.60 -0.21
CA TRP A 81 -12.62 -3.80 -0.42
C TRP A 81 -11.78 -5.08 -0.36
N PHE A 82 -10.56 -5.03 -0.90
CA PHE A 82 -9.60 -6.15 -0.86
C PHE A 82 -8.80 -6.22 0.45
N LYS A 83 -9.08 -5.36 1.44
CA LYS A 83 -8.33 -5.25 2.70
C LYS A 83 -6.83 -4.99 2.50
N ILE A 84 -6.48 -4.24 1.46
CA ILE A 84 -5.12 -3.81 1.16
C ILE A 84 -4.95 -2.37 1.65
N GLU A 85 -3.76 -2.05 2.14
CA GLU A 85 -3.43 -0.68 2.52
C GLU A 85 -3.54 0.27 1.33
N SER A 86 -3.99 1.49 1.60
CA SER A 86 -4.05 2.55 0.61
C SER A 86 -2.66 2.86 0.05
N SER A 87 -2.59 3.03 -1.28
CA SER A 87 -1.32 3.23 -1.95
C SER A 87 -0.64 4.51 -1.47
N LYS A 88 0.67 4.41 -1.27
CA LYS A 88 1.56 5.53 -0.95
C LYS A 88 2.23 6.00 -2.23
N THR A 89 2.64 7.26 -2.26
CA THR A 89 3.43 7.80 -3.36
C THR A 89 4.65 6.92 -3.62
N PHE A 90 4.80 6.48 -4.87
CA PHE A 90 5.89 5.60 -5.30
C PHE A 90 7.21 6.37 -5.40
N ILE A 91 7.17 7.53 -6.06
CA ILE A 91 8.37 8.32 -6.38
C ILE A 91 9.06 8.84 -5.10
N ASN A 92 8.30 9.17 -4.05
CA ASN A 92 8.87 9.60 -2.76
C ASN A 92 9.75 8.50 -2.13
N LYS A 93 9.33 7.23 -2.18
CA LYS A 93 10.12 6.12 -1.62
C LYS A 93 11.40 5.88 -2.41
N LEU A 94 11.32 5.89 -3.74
CA LEU A 94 12.48 5.65 -4.58
C LEU A 94 13.59 6.68 -4.31
N PHE A 95 13.27 7.97 -4.27
CA PHE A 95 14.23 9.04 -3.96
C PHE A 95 14.77 8.99 -2.53
N THR A 96 13.95 8.60 -1.55
CA THR A 96 14.42 8.48 -0.16
C THR A 96 15.48 7.38 -0.03
N TYR A 97 15.32 6.24 -0.69
CA TYR A 97 16.32 5.17 -0.64
C TYR A 97 17.63 5.49 -1.38
N PHE A 98 17.61 6.42 -2.35
CA PHE A 98 18.81 6.85 -3.08
C PHE A 98 19.68 7.87 -2.32
N TRP A 99 19.15 8.57 -1.32
CA TRP A 99 19.92 9.55 -0.54
C TRP A 99 20.62 8.94 0.69
N TYR A 100 20.25 7.71 1.08
CA TYR A 100 20.88 6.96 2.18
C TYR A 100 21.95 5.97 1.70
N LEU A 101 22.44 6.12 0.47
CA LEU A 101 23.60 5.42 -0.11
C LEU A 101 24.63 6.46 -0.55
#